data_AF-V2JGS6-F1
#
_entry.id   AF-V2JGS6-F1
#
_cell.length_a   1.000
_cell.length_b   1.000
_cell.length_c   1.000
_cell.angle_alpha   90.00
_cell.angle_beta   90.00
_cell.angle_gamma   90.00
#
_symmetry.space_group_name_H-M   'P 1'
#
loop_
_entity.id
_entity.type
_entity.pdbx_description
1 polymer ?
#
loop_
_entity_poly.entity_id
_entity_poly.type
_entity_poly.pdbx_seq_one_letter_code
_entity_poly.pdbx_strand_id
1 'polypeptide(L)'
;MGALQQILAQAGLGEQVSSWIGTGPNQPVSPSSLAEALQGTGALDTLSSSTGLSRDDVAAQLSAGLPELIDQLTPQGQVPPAA
;
A
#
# COMPACT_ATOMS: atom_id res chain seq x y z
N MET A 1 -6.47 -4.38 -9.73
CA MET A 1 -5.97 -4.27 -8.35
C MET A 1 -5.34 -5.57 -7.80
N GLY A 2 -5.06 -6.60 -8.62
CA GLY A 2 -4.34 -7.80 -8.13
C GLY A 2 -2.83 -7.59 -7.94
N ALA A 3 -2.21 -6.79 -8.80
CA ALA A 3 -0.77 -6.55 -8.76
C ALA A 3 -0.32 -5.88 -7.45
N LEU A 4 -1.04 -4.85 -6.97
CA LEU A 4 -0.70 -4.15 -5.73
C LEU A 4 -0.78 -5.08 -4.51
N GLN A 5 -1.86 -5.88 -4.40
CA GLN A 5 -2.01 -6.87 -3.34
C GLN A 5 -0.87 -7.91 -3.38
N GLN A 6 -0.53 -8.41 -4.57
CA GLN A 6 0.57 -9.38 -4.72
C GLN A 6 1.93 -8.79 -4.36
N ILE A 7 2.19 -7.54 -4.75
CA ILE A 7 3.42 -6.81 -4.41
C ILE A 7 3.55 -6.68 -2.89
N LEU A 8 2.51 -6.18 -2.24
CA LEU A 8 2.49 -5.97 -0.79
C LEU A 8 2.52 -7.31 -0.04
N ALA A 9 1.83 -8.33 -0.53
CA ALA A 9 1.88 -9.68 0.04
C ALA A 9 3.28 -10.31 -0.07
N GLN A 10 3.97 -10.15 -1.21
CA GLN A 10 5.34 -10.63 -1.38
C GLN A 10 6.34 -9.89 -0.48
N ALA A 11 5.99 -8.68 -0.05
CA ALA A 11 6.77 -7.92 0.90
C ALA A 11 6.45 -8.21 2.38
N GLY A 12 5.54 -9.15 2.66
CA GLY A 12 5.10 -9.45 4.02
C GLY A 12 3.99 -8.54 4.56
N LEU A 13 3.49 -7.58 3.77
CA LEU A 13 2.37 -6.69 4.11
C LEU A 13 1.00 -7.22 3.70
N GLY A 14 0.91 -8.48 3.29
CA GLY A 14 -0.34 -9.09 2.80
C GLY A 14 -1.47 -9.07 3.85
N GLU A 15 -1.11 -9.20 5.13
CA GLU A 15 -2.07 -9.19 6.23
C GLU A 15 -2.62 -7.77 6.50
N GLN A 16 -1.76 -6.74 6.51
CA GLN A 16 -2.19 -5.35 6.57
C GLN A 16 -3.09 -4.98 5.39
N VAL A 17 -2.71 -5.35 4.18
CA VAL A 17 -3.53 -5.08 2.98
C VAL A 17 -4.88 -5.78 3.07
N SER A 18 -4.92 -7.02 3.55
CA SER A 18 -6.17 -7.73 3.76
C SER A 18 -7.04 -7.05 4.82
N SER A 19 -6.42 -6.42 5.82
CA SER A 19 -7.10 -5.64 6.85
C SER A 19 -7.68 -4.33 6.33
N TRP A 20 -7.08 -3.72 5.30
CA TRP A 20 -7.61 -2.52 4.63
C TRP A 20 -8.72 -2.87 3.64
N ILE A 21 -8.61 -4.02 2.98
CA ILE A 21 -9.63 -4.52 2.04
C ILE A 21 -10.89 -4.98 2.80
N GLY A 22 -10.72 -5.56 3.98
CA GLY A 22 -11.81 -6.06 4.81
C GLY A 22 -12.59 -4.94 5.52
N THR A 23 -13.75 -5.29 6.09
CA THR A 23 -14.58 -4.36 6.89
C THR A 23 -14.07 -4.17 8.33
N GLY A 24 -12.82 -4.56 8.60
CA GLY A 24 -12.22 -4.53 9.93
C GLY A 24 -11.46 -3.22 10.20
N PRO A 25 -10.98 -2.99 11.43
CA PRO A 25 -10.12 -1.86 11.72
C PRO A 25 -8.86 -1.94 10.87
N ASN A 26 -8.54 -0.87 10.14
CA ASN A 26 -7.35 -0.83 9.30
C ASN A 26 -6.10 -0.95 10.18
N GLN A 27 -5.26 -1.96 9.90
CA GLN A 27 -3.99 -2.06 10.61
C GLN A 27 -3.03 -0.94 10.17
N PRO A 28 -2.32 -0.30 11.12
CA PRO A 28 -1.26 0.63 10.76
C PRO A 28 -0.14 -0.12 10.04
N VAL A 29 0.43 0.52 9.02
CA VAL A 29 1.64 0.05 8.35
C VAL A 29 2.78 1.01 8.64
N SER A 30 3.95 0.44 8.92
CA SER A 30 5.16 1.24 9.11
C SER A 30 5.69 1.73 7.76
N PRO A 31 6.17 2.98 7.68
CA PRO A 31 6.80 3.51 6.46
C PRO A 31 7.98 2.65 6.00
N SER A 32 8.76 2.10 6.93
CA SER A 32 9.86 1.18 6.62
C SER A 32 9.37 -0.09 5.91
N SER A 33 8.34 -0.75 6.44
CA SER A 33 7.78 -1.97 5.83
C SER A 33 7.17 -1.69 4.46
N LEU A 34 6.54 -0.52 4.29
CA LEU A 34 5.99 -0.08 3.01
C LEU A 34 7.09 0.31 2.01
N ALA A 35 8.18 0.89 2.50
CA ALA A 35 9.37 1.18 1.72
C ALA A 35 10.01 -0.13 1.22
N GLU A 36 10.20 -1.12 2.09
CA GLU A 36 10.74 -2.43 1.72
C GLU A 36 9.85 -3.12 0.68
N ALA A 37 8.53 -3.00 0.82
CA ALA A 37 7.57 -3.57 -0.11
C ALA A 37 7.60 -2.98 -1.51
N LEU A 38 7.74 -1.67 -1.59
CA LEU A 38 7.72 -0.94 -2.85
C LEU A 38 9.13 -0.73 -3.44
N GLN A 39 10.18 -1.05 -2.68
CA GLN A 39 11.57 -0.98 -3.14
C GLN A 39 11.83 -2.01 -4.26
N GLY A 40 11.29 -3.22 -4.15
CA GLY A 40 11.45 -4.29 -5.15
C GLY A 40 10.69 -4.06 -6.45
N THR A 41 9.77 -3.09 -6.51
CA THR A 41 8.93 -2.82 -7.68
C THR A 41 9.37 -1.61 -8.49
N GLY A 42 10.34 -0.84 -7.99
CA GLY A 42 10.76 0.43 -8.60
C GLY A 42 9.74 1.57 -8.45
N ALA A 43 8.60 1.33 -7.78
CA ALA A 43 7.58 2.35 -7.57
C ALA A 43 8.10 3.52 -6.72
N LEU A 44 8.85 3.22 -5.65
CA LEU A 44 9.49 4.27 -4.83
C LEU A 44 10.53 5.04 -5.60
N ASP A 45 11.28 4.37 -6.48
CA ASP A 45 12.35 5.00 -7.26
C ASP A 45 11.78 5.97 -8.31
N THR A 46 10.66 5.57 -8.91
CA THR A 46 9.89 6.40 -9.85
C THR A 46 9.31 7.63 -9.13
N LEU A 47 8.70 7.42 -7.96
CA LEU A 47 8.12 8.50 -7.16
C LEU A 47 9.20 9.42 -6.59
N SER A 48 10.31 8.88 -6.07
CA SER A 48 11.44 9.69 -5.57
C SER A 48 12.02 10.54 -6.68
N SER A 49 12.19 9.97 -7.89
CA SER A 49 12.71 10.71 -9.04
C SER A 49 11.75 11.81 -9.52
N SER A 50 10.43 11.57 -9.45
CA SER A 50 9.43 12.54 -9.88
C SER A 50 9.15 13.64 -8.85
N THR A 51 9.24 13.32 -7.56
CA THR A 51 8.91 14.24 -6.45
C THR A 51 10.16 14.92 -5.88
N GLY A 52 11.35 14.37 -6.12
CA GLY A 52 12.60 14.79 -5.48
C GLY A 52 12.70 14.37 -4.01
N LEU A 53 11.74 13.61 -3.50
CA LEU A 53 11.71 13.12 -2.12
C LEU A 53 12.54 11.84 -1.95
N SER A 54 13.03 11.59 -0.74
CA SER A 54 13.67 10.32 -0.41
C SER A 54 12.64 9.18 -0.43
N ARG A 55 13.09 7.95 -0.66
CA ARG A 55 12.20 6.77 -0.65
C ARG A 55 11.44 6.65 0.67
N ASP A 56 12.09 6.95 1.80
CA ASP A 56 11.49 6.99 3.13
C ASP A 56 10.38 8.05 3.26
N ASP A 57 10.56 9.25 2.72
CA ASP A 57 9.53 10.31 2.73
C ASP A 57 8.31 9.91 1.90
N VAL A 58 8.54 9.32 0.73
CA VAL A 58 7.47 8.78 -0.13
C VAL A 58 6.73 7.66 0.60
N ALA A 59 7.46 6.72 1.20
CA ALA A 59 6.87 5.63 1.96
C ALA A 59 6.13 6.12 3.21
N ALA A 60 6.59 7.20 3.86
CA ALA A 60 5.89 7.84 4.96
C ALA A 60 4.54 8.42 4.53
N GLN A 61 4.50 9.19 3.43
CA GLN A 61 3.24 9.68 2.88
C GLN A 61 2.28 8.55 2.50
N LEU A 62 2.81 7.51 1.83
CA LEU A 62 2.01 6.36 1.45
C LEU A 62 1.51 5.60 2.67
N SER A 63 2.34 5.36 3.69
CA SER A 63 1.94 4.65 4.90
C SER A 63 0.78 5.32 5.65
N ALA A 64 0.68 6.64 5.58
CA ALA A 64 -0.40 7.40 6.18
C ALA A 64 -1.69 7.41 5.34
N GLY A 65 -1.58 7.55 4.01
CA GLY A 65 -2.75 7.75 3.14
C GLY A 65 -3.28 6.50 2.43
N LEU A 66 -2.42 5.51 2.16
CA LEU A 66 -2.76 4.31 1.40
C LEU A 66 -3.77 3.39 2.12
N PRO A 67 -3.71 3.21 3.47
CA PRO A 67 -4.72 2.45 4.21
C PRO A 67 -6.14 3.02 4.01
N GLU A 68 -6.31 4.33 4.24
CA GLU A 68 -7.61 5.00 4.09
C GLU A 68 -8.10 5.03 2.64
N LEU A 69 -7.18 5.14 1.67
CA LEU A 69 -7.53 5.06 0.26
C LEU A 69 -8.04 3.67 -0.12
N ILE A 70 -7.41 2.60 0.36
CA ILE A 70 -7.88 1.23 0.09
C ILE A 70 -9.23 1.00 0.75
N ASP A 71 -9.36 1.35 2.03
CA ASP A 71 -10.62 1.22 2.79
C ASP A 71 -11.81 1.88 2.08
N GLN A 72 -11.64 3.13 1.64
CA GLN A 72 -12.67 3.86 0.90
C GLN A 72 -12.97 3.24 -0.49
N LEU A 73 -12.01 2.56 -1.11
CA LEU A 73 -12.18 1.86 -2.38
C LEU A 73 -12.74 0.43 -2.20
N THR A 74 -12.73 -0.12 -0.98
CA THR A 74 -13.28 -1.44 -0.62
C THR A 74 -14.44 -1.35 0.38
N PRO A 75 -15.49 -0.55 0.12
CA PRO A 75 -16.59 -0.34 1.07
C PRO A 75 -17.42 -1.61 1.36
N GLN A 76 -17.26 -2.66 0.56
CA GLN A 76 -17.95 -3.95 0.73
C GLN A 76 -17.06 -5.05 1.35
N GLY A 77 -15.87 -4.72 1.85
CA GLY A 77 -14.94 -5.75 2.33
C GLY A 77 -14.36 -6.63 1.21
N GLN A 78 -14.60 -6.21 -0.03
CA GLN A 78 -14.28 -6.90 -1.27
C GLN A 78 -13.86 -5.83 -2.27
N VAL A 79 -12.71 -6.06 -2.92
CA VAL A 79 -12.34 -5.24 -4.07
C VAL A 79 -13.38 -5.54 -5.15
N PRO A 80 -14.16 -4.54 -5.63
CA PRO A 80 -15.17 -4.80 -6.64
C PRO A 80 -14.49 -5.51 -7.82
N PRO A 81 -15.04 -6.63 -8.32
CA PRO A 81 -14.54 -7.23 -9.55
C PRO A 81 -14.60 -6.12 -10.60
N ALA A 82 -13.45 -5.79 -11.19
CA ALA A 82 -13.41 -4.85 -12.29
C ALA A 82 -14.41 -5.33 -13.35
N ALA A 83 -15.44 -4.53 -13.59
CA ALA A 83 -16.44 -4.78 -14.62
C ALA A 83 -15.82 -4.62 -16.01
#